data_AF-A0A392NDR8-F1
#
_entry.id   AF-A0A392NDR8-F1
#
_cell.length_a   1.000
_cell.length_b   1.000
_cell.length_c   1.000
_cell.angle_alpha   90.00
_cell.angle_beta   90.00
_cell.angle_gamma   90.00
#
_symmetry.space_group_name_H-M   'P 1'
#
loop_
_entity.id
_entity.type
_entity.pdbx_description
1 polymer ?
#
loop_
_entity_poly.entity_id
_entity_poly.type
_entity_poly.pdbx_seq_one_letter_code
_entity_poly.pdbx_strand_id
1 'polypeptide(L)'
;MLRLCEPFLDANLTKRDKIDAKYVHHSNRLKLSGLTALHASSEEVTEWLDSKNPAKAGEMNQCNDGEKRLKQSQEASSSGSNNASAKYSFICECFFMTARVLNLGLLKAFSDFKHLVQDISRSEDTLATLKNMQGQSPSPQLELDITRLEKELELYSQEKLCYEAQILR
;
A
#
# COMPACT_ATOMS: atom_id res chain seq x y z
N MET A 1 8.34 7.11 -2.62
CA MET A 1 8.35 6.39 -1.33
C MET A 1 9.56 5.47 -1.20
N LEU A 2 9.77 4.51 -2.11
CA LEU A 2 10.98 3.64 -2.09
C LEU A 2 12.30 4.41 -1.99
N ARG A 3 12.52 5.40 -2.87
CA ARG A 3 13.73 6.26 -2.83
C ARG A 3 13.92 7.05 -1.53
N LEU A 4 12.84 7.32 -0.80
CA LEU A 4 12.93 8.00 0.50
C LEU A 4 13.41 7.04 1.60
N CYS A 5 13.26 5.72 1.41
CA CYS A 5 13.71 4.71 2.34
C CYS A 5 15.17 4.28 2.13
N GLU A 6 15.72 4.44 0.93
CA GLU A 6 17.10 4.07 0.59
C GLU A 6 18.16 4.59 1.61
N PRO A 7 18.10 5.83 2.12
CA PRO A 7 19.13 6.35 3.04
C PRO A 7 19.10 5.75 4.45
N PHE A 8 18.07 4.96 4.79
CA PHE A 8 17.90 4.36 6.12
C PHE A 8 17.61 2.85 6.09
N LEU A 9 17.39 2.27 4.92
CA LEU A 9 17.39 0.83 4.66
C LEU A 9 18.66 0.42 3.89
N ASP A 10 19.82 0.88 4.36
CA ASP A 10 21.09 0.52 3.78
C ASP A 10 21.45 -0.95 4.06
N ALA A 11 22.38 -1.53 3.31
CA ALA A 11 22.77 -2.92 3.45
C ALA A 11 23.26 -3.29 4.87
N ASN A 12 23.81 -2.31 5.60
CA ASN A 12 24.29 -2.49 6.97
C ASN A 12 23.22 -2.14 8.03
N LEU A 13 22.02 -1.71 7.61
CA LEU A 13 20.88 -1.39 8.47
C LEU A 13 21.21 -0.38 9.58
N THR A 14 22.05 0.60 9.27
CA THR A 14 22.64 1.56 10.23
C THR A 14 21.62 2.40 10.98
N LYS A 15 20.43 2.59 10.40
CA LYS A 15 19.34 3.40 10.98
C LYS A 15 18.10 2.58 11.35
N ARG A 16 18.23 1.26 11.45
CA ARG A 16 17.13 0.37 11.83
C ARG A 16 16.53 0.73 13.20
N ASP A 17 17.36 1.23 14.12
CA ASP A 17 16.94 1.71 15.44
C ASP A 17 15.92 2.86 15.39
N LYS A 18 15.85 3.57 14.25
CA LYS A 18 14.88 4.65 14.04
C LYS A 18 13.49 4.15 13.64
N ILE A 19 13.32 2.87 13.37
CA ILE A 19 12.05 2.23 13.00
C ILE A 19 11.47 1.58 14.26
N ASP A 20 10.40 2.18 14.81
CA ASP A 20 9.73 1.66 16.01
C ASP A 20 8.54 0.77 15.61
N ALA A 21 8.61 -0.52 15.96
CA ALA A 21 7.54 -1.47 15.73
C ALA A 21 6.20 -1.09 16.40
N LYS A 22 6.24 -0.31 17.50
CA LYS A 22 5.03 0.16 18.19
C LYS A 22 4.17 1.09 17.32
N TYR A 23 4.71 1.59 16.22
CA TYR A 23 3.98 2.38 15.22
C TYR A 23 2.69 1.70 14.78
N VAL A 24 2.74 0.38 14.59
CA VAL A 24 1.60 -0.40 14.09
C VAL A 24 0.35 -0.27 14.95
N HIS A 25 0.54 0.02 16.23
CA HIS A 25 -0.52 0.06 17.23
C HIS A 25 -0.99 1.48 17.55
N HIS A 26 -0.10 2.48 17.47
CA HIS A 26 -0.38 3.82 17.99
C HIS A 26 -0.27 4.93 16.95
N SER A 27 -0.06 4.60 15.67
CA SER A 27 0.00 5.63 14.65
C SER A 27 -1.39 6.22 14.37
N ASN A 28 -1.47 7.54 14.31
CA ASN A 28 -2.68 8.26 13.90
C ASN A 28 -2.76 8.42 12.37
N ARG A 29 -1.62 8.38 11.68
CA ARG A 29 -1.51 8.60 10.23
C ARG A 29 -1.90 7.38 9.40
N LEU A 30 -1.62 6.18 9.90
CA LEU A 30 -1.99 4.93 9.24
C LEU A 30 -2.90 4.09 10.13
N LYS A 31 -4.14 3.87 9.68
CA LYS A 31 -5.04 2.94 10.35
C LYS A 31 -4.65 1.50 9.97
N LEU A 32 -3.94 0.82 10.87
CA LEU A 32 -3.51 -0.57 10.70
C LEU A 32 -4.31 -1.58 11.54
N SER A 33 -5.17 -1.11 12.46
CA SER A 33 -5.90 -1.95 13.41
C SER A 33 -6.90 -2.93 12.80
N GLY A 34 -7.38 -2.68 11.58
CA GLY A 34 -8.32 -3.54 10.87
C GLY A 34 -7.67 -4.51 9.88
N LEU A 35 -6.34 -4.64 9.90
CA LEU A 35 -5.63 -5.55 9.01
C LEU A 35 -5.47 -6.93 9.64
N THR A 36 -5.45 -7.94 8.80
CA THR A 36 -5.07 -9.31 9.19
C THR A 36 -3.63 -9.29 9.72
N ALA A 37 -3.47 -9.68 10.98
CA ALA A 37 -2.16 -9.86 11.58
C ALA A 37 -1.50 -11.15 11.05
N LEU A 38 -0.17 -11.23 11.12
CA LEU A 38 0.58 -12.38 10.60
C LEU A 38 0.28 -13.68 11.34
N HIS A 39 0.11 -13.60 12.67
CA HIS A 39 -0.09 -14.77 13.53
C HIS A 39 -0.82 -14.36 14.83
N ALA A 40 -1.93 -13.65 14.68
CA ALA A 40 -2.80 -13.29 15.80
C ALA A 40 -4.22 -13.04 15.28
N SER A 41 -5.22 -13.35 16.09
CA SER A 41 -6.61 -12.96 15.80
C SER A 41 -6.82 -11.48 16.09
N SER A 42 -7.91 -10.90 15.57
CA SER A 42 -8.30 -9.52 15.89
C SER A 42 -8.52 -9.35 17.39
N GLU A 43 -9.13 -10.33 18.04
CA GLU A 43 -9.47 -10.36 19.46
C GLU A 43 -8.19 -10.35 20.30
N GLU A 44 -7.24 -11.24 20.01
CA GLU A 44 -5.95 -11.32 20.69
C GLU A 44 -5.17 -10.01 20.58
N VAL A 45 -5.18 -9.37 19.41
CA VAL A 45 -4.52 -8.07 19.20
C VAL A 45 -5.20 -6.99 20.04
N THR A 46 -6.54 -6.96 20.11
CA THR A 46 -7.27 -5.99 20.93
C THR A 46 -7.01 -6.17 22.43
N GLU A 47 -7.03 -7.41 22.93
CA GLU A 47 -6.74 -7.71 24.34
C GLU A 47 -5.32 -7.28 24.72
N TRP A 48 -4.35 -7.53 23.84
CA TRP A 48 -2.97 -7.10 24.08
C TRP A 48 -2.82 -5.58 24.15
N LEU A 49 -3.55 -4.83 23.30
CA LEU A 49 -3.55 -3.37 23.34
C LEU A 49 -4.19 -2.83 24.63
N ASP A 50 -5.31 -3.42 25.04
CA ASP A 50 -6.01 -3.04 26.26
C ASP A 50 -5.18 -3.32 27.52
N SER A 51 -4.43 -4.43 27.54
CA SER A 51 -3.51 -4.76 28.64
C SER A 51 -2.37 -3.76 28.83
N LYS A 52 -2.02 -2.99 27.79
CA LYS A 52 -0.91 -2.03 27.78
C LYS A 52 -1.33 -0.58 27.97
N ASN A 53 -2.64 -0.29 28.00
CA ASN A 53 -3.12 1.05 28.28
C ASN A 53 -2.88 1.39 29.78
N PRO A 54 -2.05 2.39 30.11
CA PRO A 54 -1.72 2.72 31.50
C PRO A 54 -2.90 3.29 32.29
N ALA A 55 -4.05 3.55 31.65
CA ALA A 55 -5.27 4.04 32.29
C ALA A 55 -5.87 3.07 33.33
N LYS A 56 -5.37 1.83 33.44
CA LYS A 56 -5.76 0.86 34.48
C LYS A 56 -4.65 0.51 35.48
N ALA A 57 -3.47 1.12 35.39
CA ALA A 57 -2.35 0.83 36.30
C ALA A 57 -1.79 2.14 36.91
N GLY A 58 -2.36 2.51 38.05
CA GLY A 58 -1.73 3.24 39.17
C GLY A 58 -0.87 4.48 38.86
N GLU A 59 -1.33 5.64 39.33
CA GLU A 59 -0.45 6.73 39.76
C GLU A 59 0.69 6.18 40.63
N MET A 60 1.94 6.25 40.16
CA MET A 60 3.11 6.74 40.92
C MET A 60 4.37 6.67 40.04
N ASN A 61 4.90 7.83 39.63
CA ASN A 61 6.25 8.29 40.00
C ASN A 61 6.71 9.44 39.09
N GLN A 62 6.90 10.59 39.74
CA GLN A 62 7.75 11.67 39.25
C GLN A 62 9.20 11.19 39.13
N CYS A 63 9.91 11.65 38.10
CA CYS A 63 11.28 12.12 38.30
C CYS A 63 11.67 13.13 37.21
N ASN A 64 12.26 14.23 37.67
CA ASN A 64 12.88 15.32 36.92
C ASN A 64 13.85 14.82 35.86
N ASP A 65 14.00 15.56 34.75
CA ASP A 65 15.28 16.25 34.54
C ASP A 65 15.12 17.41 33.55
N GLY A 66 15.45 18.61 34.03
CA GLY A 66 15.42 19.83 33.26
C GLY A 66 16.82 20.11 32.75
N GLU A 67 17.16 19.66 31.55
CA GLU A 67 18.36 20.14 30.86
C GLU A 67 18.26 19.86 29.35
N LYS A 68 17.61 20.76 28.61
CA LYS A 68 17.86 20.93 27.17
C LYS A 68 17.52 22.34 26.72
N ARG A 69 18.17 23.31 27.34
CA ARG A 69 18.36 24.63 26.76
C ARG A 69 19.66 24.58 25.96
N LEU A 70 19.57 24.99 24.69
CA LEU A 70 20.65 25.30 23.76
C LEU A 70 21.04 24.20 22.74
N LYS A 71 20.98 24.61 21.47
CA LYS A 71 21.37 23.95 20.21
C LYS A 71 20.24 23.06 19.66
N GLN A 72 19.57 23.38 18.55
CA GLN A 72 20.13 23.85 17.28
C GLN A 72 19.02 24.47 16.42
N SER A 73 19.25 25.71 15.99
CA SER A 73 18.45 26.43 15.00
C SER A 73 18.85 26.01 13.58
N GLN A 74 17.92 26.22 12.62
CA GLN A 74 17.95 25.93 11.16
C GLN A 74 17.44 24.50 10.87
N GLU A 75 16.31 24.28 10.17
CA GLU A 75 15.85 24.91 8.93
C GLU A 75 14.30 24.95 8.79
N ALA A 76 13.83 25.97 8.06
CA ALA A 76 12.56 26.15 7.32
C ALA A 76 11.18 26.03 8.02
N SER A 77 10.50 27.19 8.05
CA SER A 77 9.07 27.35 8.31
C SER A 77 8.16 26.60 7.32
N SER A 78 7.24 25.81 7.83
CA SER A 78 5.86 25.79 7.35
C SER A 78 4.90 25.56 8.52
N SER A 79 4.01 26.52 8.72
CA SER A 79 2.99 26.58 9.78
C SER A 79 2.18 25.30 9.95
N GLY A 80 1.98 24.90 11.20
CA GLY A 80 1.09 23.83 11.59
C GLY A 80 1.14 23.58 13.09
N SER A 81 0.76 24.59 13.89
CA SER A 81 0.52 24.40 15.31
C SER A 81 -0.72 23.51 15.48
N ASN A 82 -0.51 22.24 15.82
CA ASN A 82 -1.45 21.43 16.59
C ASN A 82 -0.63 20.57 17.55
N ASN A 83 -0.95 20.68 18.84
CA ASN A 83 -0.32 19.99 19.96
C ASN A 83 -0.48 18.45 19.90
N ALA A 84 0.32 17.81 19.05
CA ALA A 84 0.66 16.40 19.15
C ALA A 84 2.14 16.33 18.81
N SER A 85 3.01 16.21 19.82
CA SER A 85 4.40 15.85 19.56
C SER A 85 4.40 14.62 18.65
N ALA A 86 5.09 14.69 17.52
CA ALA A 86 5.17 13.56 16.59
C ALA A 86 5.73 12.37 17.36
N LYS A 87 4.87 11.41 17.73
CA LYS A 87 5.24 10.24 18.55
C LYS A 87 6.32 9.38 17.89
N TYR A 88 6.42 9.49 16.57
CA TYR A 88 7.32 8.70 15.75
C TYR A 88 8.18 9.58 14.84
N SER A 89 9.41 9.12 14.59
CA SER A 89 10.34 9.79 13.68
C SER A 89 9.84 9.73 12.23
N PHE A 90 10.28 10.67 11.40
CA PHE A 90 10.02 10.63 9.95
C PHE A 90 10.46 9.30 9.31
N ILE A 91 11.60 8.74 9.73
CA ILE A 91 12.12 7.46 9.22
C ILE A 91 11.11 6.34 9.49
N CYS A 92 10.59 6.26 10.72
CA CYS A 92 9.58 5.28 11.11
C CYS A 92 8.30 5.43 10.26
N GLU A 93 7.79 6.67 10.13
CA GLU A 93 6.61 6.93 9.31
C GLU A 93 6.83 6.56 7.83
N CYS A 94 7.94 7.00 7.27
CA CYS A 94 8.28 6.76 5.86
C CYS A 94 8.39 5.27 5.57
N PHE A 95 8.96 4.48 6.49
CA PHE A 95 9.04 3.04 6.40
C PHE A 95 7.64 2.39 6.30
N PHE A 96 6.75 2.66 7.26
CA PHE A 96 5.42 2.06 7.28
C PHE A 96 4.50 2.58 6.17
N MET A 97 4.63 3.84 5.78
CA MET A 97 3.95 4.39 4.60
C MET A 97 4.41 3.70 3.32
N THR A 98 5.71 3.44 3.18
CA THR A 98 6.25 2.71 2.02
C THR A 98 5.76 1.27 2.01
N ALA A 99 5.75 0.58 3.15
CA ALA A 99 5.17 -0.76 3.25
C ALA A 99 3.70 -0.79 2.82
N ARG A 100 2.91 0.24 3.19
CA ARG A 100 1.51 0.37 2.75
C ARG A 100 1.37 0.62 1.25
N VAL A 101 2.19 1.49 0.67
CA VAL A 101 2.19 1.77 -0.77
C VAL A 101 2.60 0.53 -1.56
N LEU A 102 3.54 -0.27 -1.07
CA LEU A 102 3.90 -1.54 -1.70
C LEU A 102 2.75 -2.54 -1.68
N ASN A 103 2.06 -2.68 -0.55
CA ASN A 103 0.96 -3.65 -0.41
C ASN A 103 -0.30 -3.24 -1.19
N LEU A 104 -0.72 -1.98 -1.10
CA LEU A 104 -1.98 -1.52 -1.71
C LEU A 104 -1.80 -0.94 -3.12
N GLY A 105 -0.58 -0.53 -3.47
CA GLY A 105 -0.23 -0.01 -4.79
C GLY A 105 0.37 -1.10 -5.65
N LEU A 106 1.63 -1.47 -5.38
CA LEU A 106 2.39 -2.35 -6.27
C LEU A 106 1.83 -3.78 -6.33
N LEU A 107 1.57 -4.43 -5.19
CA LEU A 107 1.00 -5.78 -5.19
C LEU A 107 -0.41 -5.82 -5.81
N LYS A 108 -1.21 -4.77 -5.58
CA LYS A 108 -2.50 -4.63 -6.24
C LYS A 108 -2.34 -4.52 -7.75
N ALA A 109 -1.43 -3.69 -8.24
CA ALA A 109 -1.16 -3.53 -9.67
C ALA A 109 -0.73 -4.86 -10.33
N PHE A 110 0.08 -5.67 -9.64
CA PHE A 110 0.39 -7.03 -10.10
C PHE A 110 -0.84 -7.94 -10.17
N SER A 111 -1.72 -7.86 -9.18
CA SER A 111 -2.98 -8.62 -9.17
C SER A 111 -3.89 -8.19 -10.32
N ASP A 112 -4.07 -6.89 -10.51
CA ASP A 112 -4.88 -6.32 -11.59
C ASP A 112 -4.32 -6.73 -12.96
N PHE A 113 -2.99 -6.64 -13.15
CA PHE A 113 -2.33 -7.12 -14.37
C PHE A 113 -2.59 -8.61 -14.64
N LYS A 114 -2.50 -9.46 -13.61
CA LYS A 114 -2.81 -10.88 -13.75
C LYS A 114 -4.27 -11.11 -14.18
N HIS A 115 -5.21 -10.37 -13.60
CA HIS A 115 -6.61 -10.45 -14.01
C HIS A 115 -6.82 -9.98 -15.45
N LEU A 116 -6.21 -8.86 -15.84
CA LEU A 116 -6.26 -8.33 -17.20
C LEU A 116 -5.76 -9.36 -18.22
N VAL A 117 -4.63 -10.03 -17.97
CA VAL A 117 -4.10 -11.08 -18.86
C VAL A 117 -5.08 -12.26 -18.99
N GLN A 118 -5.75 -12.65 -17.90
CA GLN A 118 -6.77 -13.69 -17.95
C GLN A 118 -8.02 -13.24 -18.72
N ASP A 119 -8.42 -11.98 -18.58
CA ASP A 119 -9.58 -11.41 -19.27
C ASP A 119 -9.33 -11.29 -20.78
N ILE A 120 -8.12 -10.91 -21.19
CA ILE A 120 -7.70 -10.94 -22.60
C ILE A 120 -7.87 -12.35 -23.16
N SER A 121 -7.31 -13.38 -22.50
CA SER A 121 -7.42 -14.77 -22.96
C SER A 121 -8.87 -15.24 -23.06
N ARG A 122 -9.72 -14.90 -22.08
CA ARG A 122 -11.16 -15.23 -22.12
C ARG A 122 -11.89 -14.55 -23.28
N SER A 123 -11.56 -13.29 -23.54
CA SER A 123 -12.15 -12.50 -24.62
C SER A 123 -11.69 -13.00 -25.99
N GLU A 124 -10.44 -13.42 -26.14
CA GLU A 124 -9.91 -14.06 -27.36
C GLU A 124 -10.64 -15.38 -27.67
N ASP A 125 -10.84 -16.24 -26.68
CA ASP A 125 -11.60 -17.50 -26.84
C ASP A 125 -13.06 -17.24 -27.27
N THR A 126 -13.67 -16.21 -26.67
CA THR A 126 -15.03 -15.77 -27.02
C THR A 126 -15.08 -15.25 -28.46
N LEU A 127 -14.10 -14.42 -28.85
CA LEU A 127 -14.00 -13.89 -30.20
C LEU A 127 -13.81 -15.01 -31.24
N ALA A 128 -12.96 -15.99 -30.96
CA ALA A 128 -12.76 -17.15 -31.82
C ALA A 128 -14.07 -17.93 -32.02
N THR A 129 -14.85 -18.10 -30.95
CA THR A 129 -16.17 -18.74 -31.01
C THR A 129 -17.16 -17.95 -31.87
N LEU A 130 -17.23 -16.62 -31.70
CA LEU A 130 -18.10 -15.77 -32.52
C LEU A 130 -17.70 -15.78 -34.01
N LYS A 131 -16.40 -15.73 -34.32
CA LYS A 131 -15.89 -15.84 -35.69
C LYS A 131 -16.22 -17.19 -36.34
N ASN A 132 -16.13 -18.28 -35.58
CA ASN A 132 -16.54 -19.60 -36.07
C ASN A 132 -18.05 -19.66 -36.39
N MET A 133 -18.89 -19.03 -35.56
CA MET A 133 -20.34 -18.92 -35.82
C MET A 133 -20.64 -18.07 -37.05
N GLN A 134 -19.87 -16.99 -37.27
CA GLN A 134 -20.03 -16.11 -38.43
C GLN A 134 -19.76 -16.85 -39.75
N GLY A 135 -18.79 -17.76 -39.75
CA GLY A 135 -18.51 -18.63 -40.90
C GLY A 135 -19.63 -19.63 -41.22
N GLN A 136 -20.48 -19.97 -40.25
CA GLN A 136 -21.61 -20.90 -40.41
C GLN A 136 -22.93 -20.20 -40.72
N SER A 137 -23.20 -19.05 -40.09
CA SER A 137 -24.43 -18.27 -40.26
C SER A 137 -24.15 -16.77 -40.09
N PRO A 138 -23.94 -16.03 -41.18
CA PRO A 138 -23.67 -14.60 -41.09
C PRO A 138 -24.94 -13.85 -40.68
N SER A 139 -24.86 -13.12 -39.57
CA SER A 139 -25.91 -12.24 -39.06
C SER A 139 -25.32 -10.85 -38.78
N PRO A 140 -26.02 -9.75 -39.14
CA PRO A 140 -25.54 -8.39 -38.86
C PRO A 140 -25.27 -8.13 -37.37
N GLN A 141 -26.06 -8.77 -36.49
CA GLN A 141 -25.88 -8.65 -35.04
C GLN A 141 -24.54 -9.26 -34.59
N LEU A 142 -24.18 -10.41 -35.17
CA LEU A 142 -22.95 -11.12 -34.84
C LEU A 142 -21.71 -10.33 -35.28
N GLU A 143 -21.79 -9.66 -36.43
CA GLU A 143 -20.70 -8.81 -36.93
C GLU A 143 -20.48 -7.57 -36.03
N LEU A 144 -21.55 -6.95 -35.53
CA LEU A 144 -21.47 -5.87 -34.55
C LEU A 144 -20.85 -6.33 -33.23
N ASP A 145 -21.23 -7.52 -32.75
CA ASP A 145 -20.70 -8.07 -31.50
C ASP A 145 -19.20 -8.43 -31.63
N ILE A 146 -18.78 -8.98 -32.78
CA ILE A 146 -17.36 -9.22 -33.11
C ILE A 146 -16.59 -7.90 -33.12
N THR A 147 -17.06 -6.90 -33.85
CA THR A 147 -16.39 -5.60 -33.96
C THR A 147 -16.26 -4.91 -32.60
N ARG A 148 -17.30 -5.01 -31.76
CA ARG A 148 -17.26 -4.48 -30.38
C ARG A 148 -16.17 -5.17 -29.56
N LEU A 149 -16.13 -6.50 -29.61
CA LEU A 149 -15.20 -7.29 -28.81
C LEU A 149 -13.74 -7.10 -29.28
N GLU A 150 -13.50 -6.95 -30.59
CA GLU A 150 -12.17 -6.61 -31.12
C GLU A 150 -11.67 -5.27 -30.59
N LYS A 151 -12.55 -4.25 -30.56
CA LYS A 151 -12.21 -2.94 -30.01
C LYS A 151 -11.92 -2.99 -28.50
N GLU A 152 -12.66 -3.82 -27.77
CA GLU A 152 -12.42 -4.04 -26.33
C GLU A 152 -11.07 -4.74 -26.09
N LEU A 153 -10.73 -5.74 -26.90
CA LEU A 153 -9.42 -6.40 -26.86
C LEU A 153 -8.26 -5.45 -27.18
N GLU A 154 -8.43 -4.53 -28.13
CA GLU A 154 -7.44 -3.50 -28.42
C GLU A 154 -7.17 -2.62 -27.18
N LEU A 155 -8.22 -2.22 -26.45
CA LEU A 155 -8.10 -1.47 -25.21
C LEU A 155 -7.36 -2.27 -24.12
N TYR A 156 -7.72 -3.54 -23.92
CA TYR A 156 -7.03 -4.40 -22.95
C TYR A 156 -5.55 -4.62 -23.32
N SER A 157 -5.24 -4.75 -24.61
CA SER A 157 -3.87 -4.87 -25.10
C SER A 157 -3.05 -3.60 -24.79
N GLN A 158 -3.63 -2.42 -25.01
CA GLN A 158 -2.97 -1.17 -24.65
C GLN A 158 -2.74 -1.04 -23.14
N GLU A 159 -3.74 -1.40 -22.33
CA GLU A 159 -3.60 -1.40 -20.87
C GLU A 159 -2.50 -2.38 -20.41
N LYS A 160 -2.44 -3.58 -21.01
CA LYS A 160 -1.39 -4.57 -20.75
C LYS A 160 0.00 -4.00 -21.03
N LEU A 161 0.19 -3.34 -22.17
CA LEU A 161 1.47 -2.71 -22.52
C LEU A 161 1.86 -1.61 -21.53
N CYS A 162 0.90 -0.84 -21.03
CA CYS A 162 1.15 0.16 -20.00
C CYS A 162 1.65 -0.49 -18.69
N TYR A 163 1.01 -1.56 -18.23
CA TYR A 163 1.47 -2.30 -17.05
C TYR A 163 2.87 -2.88 -17.26
N GLU A 164 3.14 -3.51 -18.41
CA GLU A 164 4.45 -4.10 -18.71
C GLU A 164 5.55 -3.03 -18.71
N ALA A 165 5.29 -1.86 -19.30
CA ALA A 165 6.24 -0.75 -19.33
C ALA A 165 6.51 -0.13 -17.95
N GLN A 166 5.54 -0.16 -17.03
CA GLN A 166 5.67 0.44 -15.69
C GLN A 166 6.23 -0.52 -14.65
N ILE A 167 5.96 -1.83 -14.79
CA ILE A 167 6.26 -2.84 -13.77
C ILE A 167 7.45 -3.72 -14.16
N LEU A 168 7.59 -4.08 -15.43
CA LEU A 168 8.57 -5.07 -15.89
C LEU A 168 9.80 -4.44 -16.56
N ARG A 169 9.82 -3.11 -16.74
CA ARG A 169 10.86 -2.37 -17.44
C ARG A 169 11.52 -1.34 -16.53
#